data_AF-B8HJ04-F1
#
_entry.id   AF-B8HJ04-F1
#
_cell.length_a   1.000
_cell.length_b   1.000
_cell.length_c   1.000
_cell.angle_alpha   90.00
_cell.angle_beta   90.00
_cell.angle_gamma   90.00
#
_symmetry.space_group_name_H-M   'P 1'
#
loop_
_entity.id
_entity.type
_entity.pdbx_description
1 polymer ?
#
loop_
_entity_poly.entity_id
_entity_poly.type
_entity_poly.pdbx_seq_one_letter_code
_entity_poly.pdbx_strand_id
1 'polypeptide(L)'
;MTSQPGKPFRCVDHSSEQTDLSGIVTNLKRVRAQSRMKLANDSLTRAFLDAALSLTEDLFSAPSVAGDEEVRPTMSYLSKPKVLSRAQQDHAHLVPTEAKFRDRWAAHQHFLADFIAYALTARHWSLQIALADRSAELLTSGADFSKAVHEVAYEDLKLVLDLPAYRFQLLAVASSAADSVASDALSSMYSTLSDAWCQLYVRVFDHYGVRFRKGVSIEMFNIILQSTAEGLGMRLLAGVDEPILNHEEKSSLLGTAALALMLAFLDAGDDLTLEELAERALSQFQQTTSA
;
A
#
# COMPACT_ATOMS: atom_id res chain seq x y z
N MET A 1 -16.55 -21.56 -28.73
CA MET A 1 -15.25 -21.52 -28.02
C MET A 1 -15.51 -20.84 -26.69
N THR A 2 -15.51 -21.63 -25.62
CA THR A 2 -15.90 -21.24 -24.27
C THR A 2 -14.77 -20.49 -23.58
N SER A 3 -15.03 -19.25 -23.21
CA SER A 3 -14.13 -18.39 -22.45
C SER A 3 -13.95 -18.93 -21.03
N GLN A 4 -12.70 -19.20 -20.61
CA GLN A 4 -12.40 -19.57 -19.24
C GLN A 4 -12.34 -18.30 -18.37
N PRO A 5 -13.02 -18.27 -17.22
CA PRO A 5 -12.90 -17.16 -16.26
C PRO A 5 -11.49 -17.16 -15.67
N GLY A 6 -10.88 -15.98 -15.62
CA GLY A 6 -9.57 -15.75 -15.01
C GLY A 6 -9.55 -16.30 -13.58
N LYS A 7 -8.52 -17.11 -13.27
CA LYS A 7 -8.30 -17.61 -11.92
C LYS A 7 -8.24 -16.41 -10.96
N PRO A 8 -8.94 -16.46 -9.80
CA PRO A 8 -8.74 -15.47 -8.76
C PRO A 8 -7.27 -15.44 -8.36
N PHE A 9 -6.75 -14.25 -8.05
CA PHE A 9 -5.48 -14.09 -7.37
C PHE A 9 -5.55 -14.92 -6.08
N ARG A 10 -4.98 -16.13 -6.11
CA ARG A 10 -4.68 -16.83 -4.86
C ARG A 10 -3.55 -16.02 -4.25
N CYS A 11 -3.83 -15.38 -3.11
CA CYS A 11 -2.79 -15.10 -2.14
C CYS A 11 -1.96 -16.39 -2.05
N VAL A 12 -0.72 -16.32 -2.51
CA VAL A 12 0.25 -17.36 -2.20
C VAL A 12 0.23 -17.44 -0.69
N ASP A 13 -0.13 -18.60 -0.18
CA ASP A 13 0.00 -18.91 1.23
C ASP A 13 1.50 -18.89 1.52
N HIS A 14 2.03 -17.69 1.80
CA HIS A 14 3.33 -17.47 2.40
C HIS A 14 3.25 -18.01 3.82
N SER A 15 3.17 -19.33 3.89
CA SER A 15 3.44 -20.12 5.08
C SER A 15 4.84 -19.74 5.54
N SER A 16 4.90 -18.86 6.54
CA SER A 16 6.06 -18.62 7.39
C SER A 16 7.35 -18.15 6.71
N GLU A 17 7.33 -17.10 5.89
CA GLU A 17 8.51 -16.22 5.93
C GLU A 17 8.55 -15.60 7.34
N GLN A 18 9.62 -15.92 8.05
CA GLN A 18 9.83 -15.57 9.44
C GLN A 18 10.27 -14.10 9.50
N THR A 19 9.42 -13.19 9.03
CA THR A 19 9.65 -11.74 9.07
C THR A 19 9.98 -11.34 10.50
N ASP A 20 11.15 -10.74 10.69
CA ASP A 20 11.55 -10.24 12.00
C ASP A 20 10.62 -9.09 12.42
N LEU A 21 9.84 -9.32 13.47
CA LEU A 21 8.89 -8.34 14.00
C LEU A 21 9.52 -7.40 15.02
N SER A 22 10.82 -7.54 15.34
CA SER A 22 11.45 -6.79 16.43
C SER A 22 11.58 -5.29 16.19
N GLY A 23 11.61 -4.87 14.91
CA GLY A 23 11.54 -3.45 14.51
C GLY A 23 10.12 -2.90 14.40
N ILE A 24 9.10 -3.78 14.38
CA ILE A 24 7.70 -3.43 14.13
C ILE A 24 6.90 -3.42 15.45
N VAL A 25 7.10 -4.46 16.27
CA VAL A 25 6.37 -4.71 17.53
C VAL A 25 7.26 -4.27 18.69
N THR A 26 7.12 -3.00 19.07
CA THR A 26 8.05 -2.31 19.98
C THR A 26 7.46 -2.01 21.36
N ASN A 27 6.13 -2.05 21.51
CA ASN A 27 5.41 -1.66 22.74
C ASN A 27 5.21 -2.83 23.74
N LEU A 28 6.10 -3.82 23.70
CA LEU A 28 6.05 -5.00 24.57
C LEU A 28 6.54 -4.69 25.98
N LYS A 29 5.97 -5.37 26.99
CA LYS A 29 6.22 -5.20 28.44
C LYS A 29 7.67 -5.48 28.89
N ARG A 30 8.58 -5.93 28.02
CA ARG A 30 9.95 -6.33 28.40
C ARG A 30 10.91 -5.14 28.38
N VAL A 31 11.74 -5.02 29.42
CA VAL A 31 12.70 -3.92 29.59
C VAL A 31 13.99 -4.13 28.78
N ARG A 32 14.47 -5.38 28.66
CA ARG A 32 15.71 -5.70 27.94
C ARG A 32 15.46 -5.90 26.44
N ALA A 33 16.30 -5.31 25.60
CA ALA A 33 16.19 -5.37 24.14
C ALA A 33 16.12 -6.80 23.59
N GLN A 34 17.04 -7.68 24.02
CA GLN A 34 17.06 -9.09 23.59
C GLN A 34 15.77 -9.83 23.96
N SER A 35 15.19 -9.55 25.14
CA SER A 35 13.93 -10.15 25.57
C SER A 35 12.73 -9.60 24.80
N ARG A 36 12.74 -8.31 24.42
CA ARG A 36 11.72 -7.74 23.51
C ARG A 36 11.80 -8.38 22.13
N MET A 37 12.99 -8.47 21.54
CA MET A 37 13.21 -9.09 20.22
C MET A 37 12.68 -10.52 20.18
N LYS A 38 12.99 -11.32 21.21
CA LYS A 38 12.45 -12.68 21.33
C LYS A 38 10.93 -12.70 21.48
N LEU A 39 10.36 -11.78 22.26
CA LEU A 39 8.92 -11.73 22.50
C LEU A 39 8.14 -11.18 21.29
N ALA A 40 8.72 -10.27 20.51
CA ALA A 40 8.14 -9.76 19.27
C ALA A 40 7.99 -10.88 18.23
N ASN A 41 9.01 -11.73 18.12
CA ASN A 41 9.03 -12.88 17.20
C ASN A 41 8.39 -14.16 17.76
N ASP A 42 7.81 -14.09 18.95
CA ASP A 42 7.11 -15.22 19.54
C ASP A 42 5.81 -15.54 18.76
N SER A 43 5.58 -16.82 18.46
CA SER A 43 4.44 -17.25 17.64
C SER A 43 3.09 -16.80 18.20
N LEU A 44 2.96 -16.69 19.52
CA LEU A 44 1.72 -16.25 20.15
C LEU A 44 1.56 -14.72 20.10
N THR A 45 2.65 -13.95 20.06
CA THR A 45 2.57 -12.51 19.77
C THR A 45 2.02 -12.30 18.37
N ARG A 46 2.57 -13.02 17.39
CA ARG A 46 2.09 -13.00 16.00
C ARG A 46 0.62 -13.43 15.90
N ALA A 47 0.22 -14.51 16.60
CA ALA A 47 -1.18 -14.97 16.60
C ALA A 47 -2.19 -13.94 17.10
N PHE A 48 -1.84 -13.09 18.08
CA PHE A 48 -2.73 -12.01 18.50
C PHE A 48 -2.84 -10.89 17.47
N LEU A 49 -1.74 -10.58 16.79
CA LEU A 49 -1.70 -9.57 15.72
C LEU A 49 -2.46 -10.06 14.48
N ASP A 50 -2.25 -11.31 14.07
CA ASP A 50 -2.98 -11.96 12.98
C ASP A 50 -4.48 -12.06 13.29
N ALA A 51 -4.86 -12.37 14.52
CA ALA A 51 -6.27 -12.38 14.91
C ALA A 51 -6.93 -11.00 14.77
N ALA A 52 -6.22 -9.92 15.12
CA ALA A 52 -6.72 -8.56 14.89
C ALA A 52 -6.78 -8.22 13.41
N LEU A 53 -5.81 -8.69 12.61
CA LEU A 53 -5.80 -8.50 11.16
C LEU A 53 -7.01 -9.16 10.50
N SER A 54 -7.28 -10.42 10.84
CA SER A 54 -8.45 -11.15 10.37
C SER A 54 -9.76 -10.44 10.73
N LEU A 55 -9.86 -9.84 11.92
CA LEU A 55 -11.03 -9.05 12.31
C LEU A 55 -11.18 -7.77 11.47
N THR A 56 -10.08 -7.12 11.11
CA THR A 56 -10.06 -5.98 10.19
C THR A 56 -10.47 -6.39 8.78
N GLU A 57 -9.96 -7.51 8.28
CA GLU A 57 -10.32 -8.06 6.97
C GLU A 57 -11.80 -8.42 6.89
N ASP A 58 -12.34 -9.08 7.91
CA ASP A 58 -13.77 -9.43 8.00
C ASP A 58 -14.65 -8.17 7.97
N LEU A 59 -14.24 -7.11 8.69
CA LEU A 59 -14.96 -5.83 8.72
C LEU A 59 -15.06 -5.21 7.32
N PHE A 60 -13.97 -5.25 6.56
CA PHE A 60 -13.89 -4.62 5.24
C PHE A 60 -14.36 -5.49 4.09
N SER A 61 -14.47 -6.81 4.30
CA SER A 61 -14.92 -7.78 3.29
C SER A 61 -16.42 -8.10 3.41
N ALA A 62 -17.03 -7.87 4.57
CA ALA A 62 -18.46 -8.14 4.75
C ALA A 62 -19.31 -7.16 3.92
N PRO A 63 -20.27 -7.65 3.11
CA PRO A 63 -21.25 -6.77 2.49
C PRO A 63 -22.03 -6.07 3.62
N SER A 64 -22.15 -4.75 3.54
CA SER A 64 -22.93 -3.97 4.49
C SER A 64 -24.37 -4.48 4.48
N VAL A 65 -24.73 -5.32 5.44
CA VAL A 65 -26.11 -5.73 5.64
C VAL A 65 -26.84 -4.49 6.14
N ALA A 66 -27.57 -3.83 5.25
CA ALA A 66 -28.44 -2.72 5.59
C ALA A 66 -29.43 -3.21 6.66
N GLY A 67 -29.26 -2.78 7.91
CA GLY A 67 -30.11 -3.27 8.99
C GLY A 67 -29.84 -2.74 10.39
N ASP A 68 -28.60 -2.46 10.80
CA ASP A 68 -28.32 -1.98 12.16
C ASP A 68 -27.59 -0.63 12.15
N GLU A 69 -28.36 0.44 12.38
CA GLU A 69 -27.89 1.79 12.72
C GLU A 69 -27.28 1.85 14.13
N GLU A 70 -26.20 1.11 14.37
CA GLU A 70 -25.31 1.44 15.48
C GLU A 70 -24.00 1.98 14.90
N VAL A 71 -23.76 3.27 15.12
CA VAL A 71 -22.46 3.91 14.92
C VAL A 71 -21.46 3.19 15.82
N ARG A 72 -20.83 2.13 15.29
CA ARG A 72 -19.83 1.37 16.02
C ARG A 72 -18.67 2.33 16.33
N PRO A 73 -18.23 2.46 17.60
CA PRO A 73 -17.04 3.25 17.90
C PRO A 73 -15.88 2.77 17.03
N THR A 74 -15.11 3.71 16.50
CA THR A 74 -13.91 3.47 15.69
C THR A 74 -13.04 2.43 16.42
N MET A 75 -12.72 1.32 15.74
CA MET A 75 -11.92 0.21 16.28
C MET A 75 -12.54 -0.62 17.43
N SER A 76 -13.82 -0.46 17.79
CA SER A 76 -14.48 -1.33 18.81
C SER A 76 -14.49 -2.82 18.45
N TYR A 77 -14.27 -3.15 17.18
CA TYR A 77 -14.09 -4.53 16.71
C TYR A 77 -12.74 -5.14 17.14
N LEU A 78 -11.74 -4.31 17.46
CA LEU A 78 -10.41 -4.72 17.95
C LEU A 78 -10.31 -4.82 19.47
N SER A 79 -11.45 -4.80 20.19
CA SER A 79 -11.43 -4.95 21.65
C SER A 79 -10.71 -6.24 22.08
N LYS A 80 -9.98 -6.18 23.19
CA LYS A 80 -9.26 -7.34 23.76
C LYS A 80 -10.10 -8.64 23.79
N PRO A 81 -11.38 -8.66 24.22
CA PRO A 81 -12.18 -9.89 24.20
C PRO A 81 -12.37 -10.48 22.80
N LYS A 82 -12.60 -9.63 21.78
CA LYS A 82 -12.77 -10.06 20.38
C LYS A 82 -11.47 -10.63 19.80
N VAL A 83 -10.36 -9.93 20.00
CA VAL A 83 -9.03 -10.40 19.56
C VAL A 83 -8.67 -11.73 20.23
N LEU A 84 -8.90 -11.85 21.54
CA LEU A 84 -8.67 -13.11 22.27
C LEU A 84 -9.53 -14.25 21.72
N SER A 85 -10.83 -14.00 21.52
CA SER A 85 -11.75 -14.99 20.97
C SER A 85 -11.30 -15.45 19.58
N ARG A 86 -10.91 -14.52 18.70
CA ARG A 86 -10.43 -14.85 17.36
C ARG A 86 -9.11 -15.61 17.40
N ALA A 87 -8.16 -15.20 18.23
CA ALA A 87 -6.90 -15.93 18.41
C ALA A 87 -7.13 -17.35 18.93
N GLN A 88 -8.10 -17.56 19.82
CA GLN A 88 -8.47 -18.89 20.32
C GLN A 88 -9.08 -19.78 19.24
N GLN A 89 -9.81 -19.20 18.29
CA GLN A 89 -10.37 -19.92 17.14
C GLN A 89 -9.26 -20.27 16.14
N ASP A 90 -8.48 -19.28 15.70
CA ASP A 90 -7.53 -19.43 14.59
C ASP A 90 -6.22 -20.12 15.02
N HIS A 91 -5.83 -19.97 16.28
CA HIS A 91 -4.55 -20.43 16.82
C HIS A 91 -4.69 -21.22 18.12
N ALA A 92 -5.72 -22.07 18.22
CA ALA A 92 -6.03 -22.87 19.41
C ALA A 92 -4.81 -23.64 19.99
N HIS A 93 -3.95 -24.16 19.10
CA HIS A 93 -2.74 -24.91 19.46
C HIS A 93 -1.71 -24.11 20.28
N LEU A 94 -1.72 -22.78 20.20
CA LEU A 94 -0.85 -21.90 21.01
C LEU A 94 -1.46 -21.57 22.38
N VAL A 95 -2.71 -21.98 22.61
CA VAL A 95 -3.51 -21.74 23.82
C VAL A 95 -3.47 -20.25 24.21
N PRO A 96 -4.00 -19.35 23.37
CA PRO A 96 -4.08 -17.92 23.69
C PRO A 96 -5.00 -17.71 24.90
N THR A 97 -4.49 -16.98 25.89
CA THR A 97 -5.24 -16.61 27.09
C THR A 97 -5.04 -15.14 27.39
N GLU A 98 -5.96 -14.57 28.17
CA GLU A 98 -5.83 -13.18 28.61
C GLU A 98 -4.54 -12.94 29.41
N ALA A 99 -4.12 -13.91 30.22
CA ALA A 99 -2.86 -13.82 30.96
C ALA A 99 -1.65 -13.70 30.02
N LYS A 100 -1.61 -14.50 28.95
CA LYS A 100 -0.53 -14.45 27.94
C LYS A 100 -0.57 -13.16 27.10
N PHE A 101 -1.75 -12.61 26.85
CA PHE A 101 -1.90 -11.29 26.22
C PHE A 101 -1.33 -10.18 27.12
N ARG A 102 -1.71 -10.15 28.40
CA ARG A 102 -1.19 -9.17 29.39
C ARG A 102 0.30 -9.32 29.72
N ASP A 103 0.86 -10.50 29.48
CA ASP A 103 2.31 -10.71 29.58
C ASP A 103 3.08 -10.00 28.46
N ARG A 104 2.45 -9.85 27.28
CA ARG A 104 3.02 -9.16 26.11
C ARG A 104 2.82 -7.66 26.18
N TRP A 105 1.58 -7.21 26.39
CA TRP A 105 1.24 -5.79 26.43
C TRP A 105 0.71 -5.39 27.80
N ALA A 106 1.31 -4.35 28.39
CA ALA A 106 0.90 -3.85 29.70
C ALA A 106 -0.51 -3.22 29.68
N ALA A 107 -0.89 -2.63 28.56
CA ALA A 107 -2.18 -2.00 28.31
C ALA A 107 -2.66 -2.32 26.89
N HIS A 108 -3.97 -2.27 26.66
CA HIS A 108 -4.54 -2.57 25.34
C HIS A 108 -4.10 -1.57 24.26
N GLN A 109 -3.90 -0.30 24.61
CA GLN A 109 -3.36 0.72 23.70
C GLN A 109 -1.97 0.35 23.14
N HIS A 110 -1.12 -0.32 23.91
CA HIS A 110 0.19 -0.79 23.43
C HIS A 110 0.05 -1.93 22.40
N PHE A 111 -0.97 -2.77 22.58
CA PHE A 111 -1.32 -3.76 21.57
C PHE A 111 -1.84 -3.09 20.29
N LEU A 112 -2.74 -2.10 20.41
CA LEU A 112 -3.27 -1.39 19.23
C LEU A 112 -2.16 -0.66 18.46
N ALA A 113 -1.24 -0.02 19.18
CA ALA A 113 -0.02 0.58 18.63
C ALA A 113 0.80 -0.41 17.79
N ASP A 114 1.16 -1.56 18.38
CA ASP A 114 1.92 -2.61 17.68
C ASP A 114 1.10 -3.26 16.54
N PHE A 115 -0.22 -3.36 16.68
CA PHE A 115 -1.10 -3.87 15.64
C PHE A 115 -1.17 -2.93 14.43
N ILE A 116 -1.28 -1.62 14.64
CA ILE A 116 -1.26 -0.65 13.53
C ILE A 116 0.06 -0.75 12.78
N ALA A 117 1.20 -0.76 13.49
CA ALA A 117 2.50 -0.96 12.87
C ALA A 117 2.60 -2.29 12.12
N TYR A 118 2.11 -3.38 12.72
CA TYR A 118 2.09 -4.70 12.10
C TYR A 118 1.23 -4.76 10.83
N ALA A 119 0.00 -4.26 10.89
CA ALA A 119 -0.92 -4.24 9.76
C ALA A 119 -0.36 -3.38 8.62
N LEU A 120 0.20 -2.21 8.93
CA LEU A 120 0.80 -1.32 7.94
C LEU A 120 2.18 -1.77 7.43
N THR A 121 2.81 -2.82 7.98
CA THR A 121 4.18 -3.21 7.57
C THR A 121 4.29 -4.66 7.12
N ALA A 122 3.71 -5.62 7.84
CA ALA A 122 4.14 -7.02 7.76
C ALA A 122 3.37 -7.88 6.74
N ARG A 123 2.14 -7.52 6.34
CA ARG A 123 1.32 -8.40 5.49
C ARG A 123 0.66 -7.73 4.28
N HIS A 124 0.68 -6.41 4.20
CA HIS A 124 -0.22 -5.71 3.29
C HIS A 124 0.46 -5.00 2.12
N TRP A 125 1.66 -4.49 2.30
CA TRP A 125 2.42 -3.81 1.24
C TRP A 125 3.46 -4.68 0.56
N SER A 126 3.66 -5.91 1.04
CA SER A 126 4.51 -6.90 0.38
C SER A 126 4.07 -7.15 -1.06
N LEU A 127 2.77 -7.06 -1.36
CA LEU A 127 2.26 -7.22 -2.72
C LEU A 127 2.59 -6.02 -3.62
N GLN A 128 2.57 -4.79 -3.10
CA GLN A 128 3.00 -3.62 -3.86
C GLN A 128 4.51 -3.59 -4.04
N ILE A 129 5.29 -3.98 -3.03
CA ILE A 129 6.75 -4.12 -3.15
C ILE A 129 7.10 -5.21 -4.17
N ALA A 130 6.47 -6.39 -4.08
CA ALA A 130 6.65 -7.46 -5.04
C ALA A 130 6.18 -7.06 -6.45
N LEU A 131 5.12 -6.26 -6.56
CA LEU A 131 4.68 -5.67 -7.81
C LEU A 131 5.76 -4.73 -8.37
N ALA A 132 6.33 -3.85 -7.56
CA ALA A 132 7.41 -2.97 -8.00
C ALA A 132 8.61 -3.79 -8.51
N ASP A 133 9.02 -4.83 -7.78
CA ASP A 133 10.15 -5.67 -8.17
C ASP A 133 9.92 -6.44 -9.47
N ARG A 134 8.75 -7.08 -9.63
CA ARG A 134 8.43 -7.81 -10.88
C ARG A 134 8.21 -6.87 -12.08
N SER A 135 7.82 -5.62 -11.83
CA SER A 135 7.53 -4.64 -12.89
C SER A 135 8.76 -4.22 -13.66
N ALA A 136 9.95 -4.32 -13.04
CA ALA A 136 11.21 -3.95 -13.69
C ALA A 136 11.44 -4.76 -14.97
N GLU A 137 11.19 -6.07 -14.94
CA GLU A 137 11.38 -6.93 -16.12
C GLU A 137 10.39 -6.58 -17.24
N LEU A 138 9.12 -6.37 -16.89
CA LEU A 138 8.09 -6.00 -17.87
C LEU A 138 8.44 -4.66 -18.55
N LEU A 139 8.82 -3.65 -17.75
CA LEU A 139 9.14 -2.30 -18.20
C LEU A 139 10.49 -2.19 -18.94
N THR A 140 11.37 -3.19 -18.85
CA THR A 140 12.70 -3.21 -19.52
C THR A 140 12.82 -4.26 -20.62
N SER A 141 11.75 -5.03 -20.89
CA SER A 141 11.75 -6.09 -21.90
C SER A 141 11.85 -5.60 -23.36
N GLY A 142 11.68 -4.29 -23.60
CA GLY A 142 11.77 -3.67 -24.93
C GLY A 142 10.52 -3.81 -25.80
N ALA A 143 9.49 -4.55 -25.37
CA ALA A 143 8.19 -4.59 -26.02
C ALA A 143 7.28 -3.49 -25.46
N ASP A 144 6.59 -2.75 -26.35
CA ASP A 144 5.56 -1.73 -26.08
C ASP A 144 5.56 -1.15 -24.64
N PHE A 145 6.48 -0.20 -24.40
CA PHE A 145 6.66 0.42 -23.09
C PHE A 145 5.38 1.05 -22.55
N SER A 146 4.60 1.73 -23.39
CA SER A 146 3.32 2.33 -23.00
C SER A 146 2.33 1.30 -22.47
N LYS A 147 2.24 0.15 -23.13
CA LYS A 147 1.38 -0.95 -22.68
C LYS A 147 1.88 -1.53 -21.35
N ALA A 148 3.18 -1.71 -21.20
CA ALA A 148 3.77 -2.16 -19.94
C ALA A 148 3.46 -1.20 -18.78
N VAL A 149 3.57 0.12 -18.98
CA VAL A 149 3.20 1.13 -17.98
C VAL A 149 1.73 1.01 -17.59
N HIS A 150 0.83 0.84 -18.56
CA HIS A 150 -0.59 0.64 -18.29
C HIS A 150 -0.87 -0.64 -17.51
N GLU A 151 -0.24 -1.76 -17.86
CA GLU A 151 -0.43 -3.04 -17.16
C GLU A 151 0.04 -2.94 -15.69
N VAL A 152 1.21 -2.34 -15.44
CA VAL A 152 1.71 -2.13 -14.07
C VAL A 152 0.76 -1.24 -13.27
N ALA A 153 0.34 -0.11 -13.84
CA ALA A 153 -0.55 0.82 -13.18
C ALA A 153 -1.97 0.25 -12.96
N TYR A 154 -2.45 -0.59 -13.86
CA TYR A 154 -3.70 -1.32 -13.71
C TYR A 154 -3.62 -2.33 -12.57
N GLU A 155 -2.55 -3.12 -12.50
CA GLU A 155 -2.34 -4.09 -11.42
C GLU A 155 -2.18 -3.40 -10.05
N ASP A 156 -1.47 -2.26 -9.99
CA ASP A 156 -1.33 -1.48 -8.75
C ASP A 156 -2.68 -0.97 -8.23
N LEU A 157 -3.48 -0.34 -9.09
CA LEU A 157 -4.82 0.12 -8.70
C LEU A 157 -5.77 -1.03 -8.37
N LYS A 158 -5.62 -2.18 -9.00
CA LYS A 158 -6.44 -3.36 -8.67
C LYS A 158 -6.16 -3.87 -7.26
N LEU A 159 -4.91 -3.78 -6.79
CA LEU A 159 -4.56 -4.13 -5.40
C LEU A 159 -5.35 -3.28 -4.39
N VAL A 160 -5.69 -2.02 -4.71
CA VAL A 160 -6.52 -1.19 -3.82
C VAL A 160 -7.89 -1.81 -3.57
N LEU A 161 -8.49 -2.42 -4.59
CA LEU A 161 -9.79 -3.09 -4.48
C LEU A 161 -9.68 -4.42 -3.74
N ASP A 162 -8.63 -5.18 -4.05
CA ASP A 162 -8.42 -6.55 -3.58
C ASP A 162 -7.87 -6.62 -2.14
N LEU A 163 -7.25 -5.55 -1.63
CA LEU A 163 -6.61 -5.53 -0.32
C LEU A 163 -7.44 -4.77 0.73
N PRO A 164 -8.03 -5.47 1.73
CA PRO A 164 -8.65 -4.82 2.89
C PRO A 164 -7.74 -3.82 3.61
N ALA A 165 -6.44 -4.05 3.52
CA ALA A 165 -5.39 -3.19 4.05
C ALA A 165 -5.47 -1.73 3.63
N TYR A 166 -5.87 -1.46 2.39
CA TYR A 166 -5.92 -0.09 1.91
C TYR A 166 -6.99 0.71 2.66
N ARG A 167 -8.13 0.08 2.97
CA ARG A 167 -9.17 0.69 3.82
C ARG A 167 -8.67 0.93 5.24
N PHE A 168 -7.84 0.03 5.76
CA PHE A 168 -7.17 0.23 7.04
C PHE A 168 -6.19 1.41 7.01
N GLN A 169 -5.39 1.55 5.94
CA GLN A 169 -4.51 2.71 5.74
C GLN A 169 -5.32 4.01 5.75
N LEU A 170 -6.43 4.09 5.01
CA LEU A 170 -7.28 5.30 5.01
C LEU A 170 -7.77 5.65 6.42
N LEU A 171 -8.18 4.66 7.21
CA LEU A 171 -8.60 4.87 8.60
C LEU A 171 -7.43 5.33 9.49
N ALA A 172 -6.24 4.75 9.30
CA ALA A 172 -5.02 5.16 10.00
C ALA A 172 -4.64 6.60 9.64
N VAL A 173 -4.67 6.97 8.36
CA VAL A 173 -4.39 8.33 7.87
C VAL A 173 -5.36 9.32 8.51
N ALA A 174 -6.66 9.03 8.50
CA ALA A 174 -7.68 9.88 9.10
C ALA A 174 -7.51 10.06 10.62
N SER A 175 -6.89 9.09 11.31
CA SER A 175 -6.69 9.10 12.76
C SER A 175 -5.31 9.62 13.18
N SER A 176 -4.36 9.73 12.25
CA SER A 176 -2.93 9.97 12.51
C SER A 176 -2.64 11.28 13.27
N ALA A 177 -3.41 12.34 13.01
CA ALA A 177 -3.24 13.62 13.69
C ALA A 177 -3.50 13.54 15.21
N ALA A 178 -4.27 12.55 15.65
CA ALA A 178 -4.59 12.33 17.07
C ALA A 178 -3.78 11.20 17.71
N ASP A 179 -3.03 10.42 16.93
CA ASP A 179 -2.28 9.25 17.39
C ASP A 179 -0.88 9.22 16.76
N SER A 180 0.12 9.57 17.56
CA SER A 180 1.52 9.61 17.11
C SER A 180 2.03 8.23 16.67
N VAL A 181 1.52 7.13 17.23
CA VAL A 181 1.93 5.79 16.80
C VAL A 181 1.41 5.49 15.40
N ALA A 182 0.15 5.82 15.13
CA ALA A 182 -0.40 5.69 13.79
C ALA A 182 0.38 6.57 12.80
N SER A 183 0.73 7.80 13.19
CA SER A 183 1.57 8.70 12.38
C SER A 183 2.95 8.11 12.07
N ASP A 184 3.64 7.58 13.09
CA ASP A 184 4.98 7.01 12.93
C ASP A 184 4.93 5.76 12.03
N ALA A 185 3.94 4.90 12.24
CA ALA A 185 3.73 3.70 11.43
C ALA A 185 3.44 4.05 9.96
N LEU A 186 2.58 5.05 9.71
CA LEU A 186 2.32 5.56 8.36
C LEU A 186 3.58 6.15 7.72
N SER A 187 4.35 6.95 8.45
CA SER A 187 5.59 7.54 7.94
C SER A 187 6.58 6.44 7.52
N SER A 188 6.77 5.42 8.35
CA SER A 188 7.63 4.27 8.04
C SER A 188 7.14 3.49 6.82
N MET A 189 5.82 3.27 6.72
CA MET A 189 5.17 2.61 5.59
C MET A 189 5.41 3.38 4.29
N TYR A 190 5.11 4.68 4.27
CA TYR A 190 5.30 5.55 3.10
C TYR A 190 6.77 5.62 2.67
N SER A 191 7.70 5.69 3.62
CA SER A 191 9.15 5.65 3.32
C SER A 191 9.54 4.35 2.62
N THR A 192 9.12 3.21 3.19
CA THR A 192 9.45 1.88 2.64
C THR A 192 8.88 1.69 1.23
N LEU A 193 7.62 2.09 1.03
CA LEU A 193 6.96 2.01 -0.26
C LEU A 193 7.60 2.94 -1.30
N SER A 194 7.94 4.17 -0.89
CA SER A 194 8.64 5.14 -1.74
C SER A 194 10.00 4.60 -2.18
N ASP A 195 10.77 4.00 -1.27
CA ASP A 195 12.08 3.43 -1.60
C ASP A 195 11.96 2.32 -2.67
N ALA A 196 10.96 1.44 -2.55
CA ALA A 196 10.74 0.37 -3.52
C ALA A 196 10.38 0.91 -4.92
N TRP A 197 9.46 1.87 -5.00
CA TRP A 197 9.05 2.48 -6.26
C TRP A 197 10.16 3.34 -6.88
N CYS A 198 10.87 4.14 -6.08
CA CYS A 198 12.05 4.89 -6.55
C CYS A 198 13.10 3.96 -7.14
N GLN A 199 13.41 2.82 -6.50
CA GLN A 199 14.34 1.83 -7.05
C GLN A 199 13.86 1.22 -8.37
N LEU A 200 12.56 0.99 -8.53
CA LEU A 200 12.00 0.59 -9.83
C LEU A 200 12.24 1.69 -10.88
N TYR A 201 11.91 2.94 -10.58
CA TYR A 201 12.06 4.05 -11.51
C TYR A 201 13.51 4.26 -11.92
N VAL A 202 14.47 4.21 -11.00
CA VAL A 202 15.92 4.25 -11.32
C VAL A 202 16.28 3.16 -12.32
N ARG A 203 15.92 1.91 -12.04
CA ARG A 203 16.23 0.77 -12.93
C ARG A 203 15.67 0.97 -14.34
N VAL A 204 14.43 1.43 -14.45
CA VAL A 204 13.77 1.67 -15.74
C VAL A 204 14.41 2.84 -16.48
N PHE A 205 14.66 3.96 -15.81
CA PHE A 205 15.23 5.14 -16.45
C PHE A 205 16.69 4.96 -16.86
N ASP A 206 17.49 4.28 -16.04
CA ASP A 206 18.87 3.89 -16.37
C ASP A 206 18.90 2.96 -17.60
N HIS A 207 17.97 2.01 -17.69
CA HIS A 207 17.87 1.11 -18.85
C HIS A 207 17.65 1.87 -20.16
N TYR A 208 16.82 2.91 -20.15
CA TYR A 208 16.56 3.74 -21.33
C TYR A 208 17.54 4.90 -21.51
N GLY A 209 18.50 5.09 -20.60
CA GLY A 209 19.48 6.18 -20.64
C GLY A 209 18.85 7.58 -20.54
N VAL A 210 17.69 7.68 -19.89
CA VAL A 210 16.97 8.96 -19.71
C VAL A 210 17.32 9.58 -18.37
N ARG A 211 17.25 10.91 -18.31
CA ARG A 211 17.49 11.69 -17.09
C ARG A 211 16.29 12.57 -16.79
N PHE A 212 16.11 12.93 -15.52
CA PHE A 212 15.15 13.95 -15.13
C PHE A 212 15.57 15.34 -15.60
N ARG A 213 14.57 16.19 -15.86
CA ARG A 213 14.76 17.63 -16.12
C ARG A 213 15.37 18.34 -14.90
N LYS A 214 16.00 19.48 -15.15
CA LYS A 214 16.55 20.34 -14.08
C LYS A 214 15.44 20.76 -13.12
N GLY A 215 15.72 20.67 -11.82
CA GLY A 215 14.76 21.02 -10.77
C GLY A 215 13.74 19.92 -10.44
N VAL A 216 13.74 18.81 -11.18
CA VAL A 216 12.87 17.66 -10.91
C VAL A 216 13.70 16.52 -10.31
N SER A 217 13.22 15.96 -9.21
CA SER A 217 13.83 14.79 -8.57
C SER A 217 12.95 13.54 -8.73
N ILE A 218 13.57 12.37 -8.55
CA ILE A 218 12.85 11.09 -8.57
C ILE A 218 11.83 10.99 -7.43
N GLU A 219 12.14 11.60 -6.28
CA GLU A 219 11.24 11.65 -5.12
C GLU A 219 10.00 12.49 -5.46
N MET A 220 10.16 13.63 -6.15
CA MET A 220 9.02 14.42 -6.63
C MET A 220 8.14 13.63 -7.59
N PHE A 221 8.75 12.91 -8.54
CA PHE A 221 8.04 12.04 -9.47
C PHE A 221 7.24 10.96 -8.71
N ASN A 222 7.88 10.27 -7.77
CA ASN A 222 7.24 9.24 -6.95
C ASN A 222 6.08 9.80 -6.12
N ILE A 223 6.29 10.93 -5.41
CA ILE A 223 5.25 11.55 -4.57
C ILE A 223 4.01 11.91 -5.40
N ILE A 224 4.19 12.51 -6.58
CA ILE A 224 3.06 12.90 -7.44
C ILE A 224 2.33 11.66 -7.96
N LEU A 225 3.07 10.66 -8.44
CA LEU A 225 2.47 9.46 -9.00
C LEU A 225 1.74 8.64 -7.92
N GLN A 226 2.34 8.51 -6.74
CA GLN A 226 1.71 7.86 -5.58
C GLN A 226 0.47 8.62 -5.10
N SER A 227 0.53 9.95 -5.00
CA SER A 227 -0.65 10.76 -4.65
C SER A 227 -1.79 10.58 -5.66
N THR A 228 -1.43 10.44 -6.95
CA THR A 228 -2.40 10.16 -8.01
C THR A 228 -3.01 8.76 -7.85
N ALA A 229 -2.18 7.74 -7.61
CA ALA A 229 -2.64 6.37 -7.36
C ALA A 229 -3.59 6.32 -6.16
N GLU A 230 -3.26 7.01 -5.06
CA GLU A 230 -4.08 7.03 -3.86
C GLU A 230 -5.43 7.74 -4.08
N GLY A 231 -5.41 8.87 -4.79
CA GLY A 231 -6.62 9.61 -5.17
C GLY A 231 -7.56 8.79 -6.06
N LEU A 232 -7.01 8.07 -7.04
CA LEU A 232 -7.76 7.15 -7.89
C LEU A 232 -8.27 5.94 -7.10
N GLY A 233 -7.47 5.40 -6.20
CA GLY A 233 -7.84 4.33 -5.29
C GLY A 233 -9.04 4.70 -4.39
N MET A 234 -9.05 5.91 -3.85
CA MET A 234 -10.21 6.41 -3.08
C MET A 234 -11.48 6.49 -3.91
N ARG A 235 -11.40 6.94 -5.17
CA ARG A 235 -12.56 6.98 -6.09
C ARG A 235 -13.08 5.58 -6.42
N LEU A 236 -12.18 4.63 -6.67
CA LEU A 236 -12.51 3.22 -6.89
C LEU A 236 -13.25 2.63 -5.68
N LEU A 237 -12.77 2.89 -4.47
CA LEU A 237 -13.42 2.43 -3.24
C LEU A 237 -14.78 3.09 -2.98
N ALA A 238 -14.95 4.34 -3.38
CA ALA A 238 -16.22 5.06 -3.29
C ALA A 238 -17.23 4.62 -4.35
N GLY A 239 -16.86 3.74 -5.29
CA GLY A 239 -17.74 3.28 -6.36
C GLY A 239 -18.13 4.39 -7.35
N VAL A 240 -17.24 5.37 -7.56
CA VAL A 240 -17.47 6.43 -8.53
C VAL A 240 -17.53 5.84 -9.94
N ASP A 241 -18.61 6.14 -10.67
CA ASP A 241 -18.95 5.60 -12.00
C ASP A 241 -18.15 6.29 -13.14
N GLU A 242 -16.84 6.43 -12.95
CA GLU A 242 -15.91 6.99 -13.94
C GLU A 242 -14.94 5.89 -14.40
N PRO A 243 -14.50 5.90 -15.69
CA PRO A 243 -13.59 4.89 -16.20
C PRO A 243 -12.16 5.09 -15.64
N ILE A 244 -11.88 4.53 -14.47
CA ILE A 244 -10.54 4.51 -13.85
C ILE A 244 -9.74 3.29 -14.32
N LEU A 245 -10.42 2.14 -14.46
CA LEU A 245 -9.85 0.87 -14.93
C LEU A 245 -10.59 0.39 -16.18
N ASN A 246 -9.83 -0.04 -17.19
CA ASN A 246 -10.35 -0.79 -18.33
C ASN A 246 -9.85 -2.22 -18.24
N HIS A 247 -10.75 -3.14 -17.87
CA HIS A 247 -10.40 -4.55 -17.67
C HIS A 247 -10.14 -5.33 -18.96
N GLU A 248 -10.71 -4.91 -20.09
CA GLU A 248 -10.52 -5.57 -21.40
C GLU A 248 -9.11 -5.32 -21.93
N GLU A 249 -8.69 -4.06 -21.91
CA GLU A 249 -7.38 -3.63 -22.41
C GLU A 249 -6.28 -3.64 -21.34
N LYS A 250 -6.64 -3.96 -20.08
CA LYS A 250 -5.77 -3.84 -18.90
C LYS A 250 -5.07 -2.47 -18.81
N SER A 251 -5.81 -1.42 -19.11
CA SER A 251 -5.33 -0.04 -19.02
C SER A 251 -6.00 0.70 -17.87
N SER A 252 -5.37 1.80 -17.45
CA SER A 252 -5.85 2.59 -16.32
C SER A 252 -5.52 4.07 -16.49
N LEU A 253 -6.30 4.91 -15.82
CA LEU A 253 -6.04 6.36 -15.75
C LEU A 253 -4.71 6.66 -15.05
N LEU A 254 -4.27 5.81 -14.12
CA LEU A 254 -2.95 5.92 -13.50
C LEU A 254 -1.84 5.69 -14.53
N GLY A 255 -1.99 4.74 -15.45
CA GLY A 255 -1.03 4.52 -16.53
C GLY A 255 -0.93 5.73 -17.46
N THR A 256 -2.06 6.36 -17.79
CA THR A 256 -2.08 7.62 -18.55
C THR A 256 -1.35 8.73 -17.81
N ALA A 257 -1.60 8.88 -16.50
CA ALA A 257 -0.93 9.86 -15.66
C ALA A 257 0.59 9.61 -15.59
N ALA A 258 1.01 8.34 -15.45
CA ALA A 258 2.42 7.97 -15.43
C ALA A 258 3.12 8.33 -16.75
N LEU A 259 2.53 8.02 -17.89
CA LEU A 259 3.08 8.39 -19.21
C LEU A 259 3.17 9.90 -19.40
N ALA A 260 2.13 10.64 -19.00
CA ALA A 260 2.13 12.10 -19.07
C ALA A 260 3.24 12.71 -18.18
N LEU A 261 3.40 12.19 -16.96
CA LEU A 261 4.46 12.62 -16.05
C LEU A 261 5.85 12.28 -16.59
N MET A 262 6.05 11.08 -17.15
CA MET A 262 7.34 10.70 -17.76
C MET A 262 7.69 11.66 -18.92
N LEU A 263 6.74 11.97 -19.80
CA LEU A 263 6.96 12.93 -20.89
C LEU A 263 7.30 14.33 -20.39
N ALA A 264 6.68 14.77 -19.29
CA ALA A 264 6.92 16.08 -18.71
C ALA A 264 8.22 16.15 -17.90
N PHE A 265 8.58 15.09 -17.16
CA PHE A 265 9.63 15.11 -16.14
C PHE A 265 10.98 14.63 -16.68
N LEU A 266 10.99 13.83 -17.75
CA LEU A 266 12.20 13.37 -18.39
C LEU A 266 12.70 14.41 -19.40
N ASP A 267 14.02 14.58 -19.44
CA ASP A 267 14.68 15.47 -20.37
C ASP A 267 14.84 14.78 -21.72
N ALA A 268 14.29 15.40 -22.76
CA ALA A 268 14.40 14.95 -24.15
C ALA A 268 15.73 15.38 -24.82
N GLY A 269 16.67 15.92 -24.06
CA GLY A 269 17.92 16.52 -24.53
C GLY A 269 17.79 18.00 -24.88
N ASP A 270 16.74 18.67 -24.39
CA ASP A 270 16.50 20.10 -24.62
C ASP A 270 17.04 20.98 -23.48
N ASP A 271 17.49 20.37 -22.37
CA ASP A 271 18.06 21.02 -21.20
C ASP A 271 17.10 22.01 -20.47
N LEU A 272 15.81 21.99 -20.81
CA LEU A 272 14.78 22.86 -20.25
C LEU A 272 14.27 22.33 -18.91
N THR A 273 13.96 23.26 -18.01
CA THR A 273 13.13 23.03 -16.83
C THR A 273 11.68 22.72 -17.25
N LEU A 274 10.86 22.24 -16.30
CA LEU A 274 9.44 21.97 -16.55
C LEU A 274 8.67 23.26 -16.88
N GLU A 275 9.01 24.36 -16.21
CA GLU A 275 8.42 25.67 -16.39
C GLU A 275 8.72 26.23 -17.79
N GLU A 276 9.98 26.18 -18.22
CA GLU A 276 10.39 26.62 -19.56
C GLU A 276 9.73 25.79 -20.66
N LEU A 277 9.57 24.48 -20.44
CA LEU A 277 8.86 23.61 -21.37
C LEU A 277 7.38 24.03 -21.50
N ALA A 278 6.73 24.31 -20.37
CA ALA A 278 5.32 24.74 -20.35
C ALA A 278 5.13 26.10 -21.06
N GLU A 279 5.98 27.09 -20.78
CA GLU A 279 5.95 28.39 -21.45
C GLU A 279 6.15 28.27 -22.96
N ARG A 280 7.08 27.41 -23.38
CA ARG A 280 7.33 27.13 -24.80
C ARG A 280 6.13 26.48 -25.47
N ALA A 281 5.51 25.48 -24.85
CA ALA A 281 4.34 24.80 -25.38
C ALA A 281 3.15 25.76 -25.55
N LEU A 282 2.87 26.59 -24.54
CA LEU A 282 1.79 27.59 -24.60
C LEU A 282 2.03 28.63 -25.70
N SER A 283 3.27 29.10 -25.85
CA SER A 283 3.63 30.05 -26.90
C SER A 283 3.40 29.47 -28.30
N GLN A 284 3.69 28.18 -28.50
CA GLN A 284 3.44 27.50 -29.77
C GLN A 284 1.94 27.41 -30.09
N PHE A 285 1.10 27.05 -29.10
CA PHE A 285 -0.35 26.99 -29.30
C PHE A 285 -0.99 28.34 -29.68
N GLN A 286 -0.49 29.44 -29.12
CA GLN A 286 -0.97 30.78 -29.47
C GLN A 286 -0.66 31.16 -30.92
N GLN A 287 0.50 30.72 -31.42
CA GLN A 287 0.91 30.95 -32.81
C GLN A 287 0.08 30.14 -33.81
N THR A 288 -0.25 28.89 -33.51
CA THR A 288 -1.11 28.05 -34.37
C THR A 288 -2.57 28.48 -34.37
N THR A 289 -3.05 29.11 -33.30
CA THR A 289 -4.46 29.57 -33.21
C THR A 289 -4.68 30.93 -33.87
N SER A 290 -3.60 31.68 -34.12
CA SER A 290 -3.65 33.01 -34.75
C SER A 290 -3.39 33.00 -36.27
N ALA A 291 -3.15 31.82 -36.85
CA ALA A 291 -2.92 31.58 -38.28
C ALA A 291 -4.13 30.91 -38.91
#